data_AF-A0A1I4F3C8-F1
#
_entry.id   AF-A0A1I4F3C8-F1
#
_cell.length_a   1.000
_cell.length_b   1.000
_cell.length_c   1.000
_cell.angle_alpha   90.00
_cell.angle_beta   90.00
_cell.angle_gamma   90.00
#
_symmetry.space_group_name_H-M   'P 1'
#
loop_
_entity.id
_entity.type
_entity.pdbx_description
1 polymer ?
#
loop_
_entity_poly.entity_id
_entity_poly.type
_entity_poly.pdbx_seq_one_letter_code
_entity_poly.pdbx_strand_id
1 'polypeptide(L)'
;MKVLGYVNRFSRGVYRVQKELEENGNGKAFFDFSLITAFRVVENRSKKYFVEATNPNKVLFRGLLSVDNFNPYAKNPNIRKFFSEFSWVDEIGSGVRNVNKYLSIYTPNTKPLFIEDDLFKTIIPLVASVLGKEKAETLMELVALDRYKLNPEAVNAIVALDIAPEYGGDDNINDFFFAKEYSLGWSWHQKGMELENLRIRINRDLQDNPSFEGWSWSEKGVELFNKRTMTLFQILLVCLIPRNIEDIQELIGFNSRNKLREIYLNPL
;
A
#
# COMPACT_ATOMS: atom_id res chain seq x y z
N MET A 1 36.71 -19.71 13.97
CA MET A 1 35.75 -19.01 13.08
C MET A 1 36.13 -19.07 11.61
N LYS A 2 37.28 -18.53 11.18
CA LYS A 2 37.70 -18.60 9.76
C LYS A 2 37.93 -20.04 9.24
N VAL A 3 38.57 -20.89 10.03
CA VAL A 3 38.74 -22.33 9.73
C VAL A 3 37.41 -23.08 9.67
N LEU A 4 36.40 -22.58 10.39
CA LEU A 4 35.05 -23.15 10.42
C LEU A 4 34.11 -22.53 9.36
N GLY A 5 34.62 -21.66 8.48
CA GLY A 5 33.85 -21.04 7.41
C GLY A 5 32.93 -19.88 7.82
N TYR A 6 32.83 -19.55 9.11
CA TYR A 6 31.90 -18.51 9.59
C TYR A 6 32.33 -17.06 9.28
N VAL A 7 33.61 -16.81 8.97
CA VAL A 7 34.13 -15.45 8.79
C VAL A 7 35.04 -15.38 7.57
N ASN A 8 34.79 -14.38 6.72
CA ASN A 8 35.59 -14.08 5.52
C ASN A 8 36.97 -13.47 5.86
N ARG A 9 37.82 -13.21 4.85
CA ARG A 9 39.06 -12.41 5.03
C ARG A 9 38.72 -11.07 5.73
N PHE A 10 39.63 -10.60 6.58
CA PHE A 10 39.51 -9.34 7.34
C PHE A 10 38.99 -8.20 6.44
N SER A 11 38.10 -7.36 6.98
CA SER A 11 37.38 -6.24 6.34
C SER A 11 36.28 -6.57 5.31
N ARG A 12 36.28 -7.76 4.69
CA ARG A 12 35.27 -8.12 3.67
C ARG A 12 33.85 -8.23 4.23
N GLY A 13 33.72 -8.69 5.47
CA GLY A 13 32.43 -8.76 6.17
C GLY A 13 31.86 -7.36 6.44
N VAL A 14 32.69 -6.43 6.91
CA VAL A 14 32.27 -5.05 7.18
C VAL A 14 31.83 -4.34 5.89
N TYR A 15 32.60 -4.49 4.80
CA TYR A 15 32.20 -3.92 3.51
C TYR A 15 30.85 -4.49 3.01
N ARG A 16 30.66 -5.81 3.15
CA ARG A 16 29.41 -6.45 2.75
C ARG A 16 28.22 -5.92 3.56
N VAL A 17 28.35 -5.83 4.89
CA VAL A 17 27.31 -5.28 5.77
C VAL A 17 26.98 -3.85 5.38
N GLN A 18 28.00 -3.00 5.15
CA GLN A 18 27.77 -1.62 4.72
C GLN A 18 26.99 -1.55 3.40
N LYS A 19 27.39 -2.35 2.41
CA LYS A 19 26.72 -2.42 1.11
C LYS A 19 25.26 -2.90 1.24
N GLU A 20 25.04 -3.98 1.98
CA GLU A 20 23.70 -4.55 2.19
C GLU A 20 22.78 -3.57 2.94
N LEU A 21 23.30 -2.85 3.93
CA LEU A 21 22.53 -1.82 4.64
C LEU A 21 22.17 -0.64 3.73
N GLU A 22 23.08 -0.19 2.87
CA GLU A 22 22.78 0.83 1.87
C GLU A 22 21.74 0.37 0.84
N GLU A 23 21.92 -0.83 0.27
CA GLU A 23 20.97 -1.41 -0.70
C GLU A 23 19.56 -1.59 -0.11
N ASN A 24 19.46 -1.88 1.19
CA ASN A 24 18.19 -1.99 1.91
C ASN A 24 17.60 -0.64 2.38
N GLY A 25 18.25 0.49 2.08
CA GLY A 25 17.75 1.82 2.45
C GLY A 25 17.97 2.19 3.93
N ASN A 26 18.82 1.45 4.64
CA ASN A 26 19.23 1.75 6.03
C ASN A 26 20.40 2.74 6.08
N GLY A 27 21.05 3.00 4.94
CA GLY A 27 22.28 3.77 4.88
C GLY A 27 23.45 3.03 5.52
N LYS A 28 24.59 3.71 5.72
CA LYS A 28 25.77 3.10 6.33
C LYS A 28 25.62 2.94 7.83
N ALA A 29 26.08 1.81 8.37
CA ALA A 29 26.27 1.65 9.80
C ALA A 29 27.40 2.55 10.30
N PHE A 30 27.22 3.16 11.47
CA PHE A 30 28.22 3.96 12.14
C PHE A 30 29.00 3.11 13.13
N PHE A 31 30.33 3.08 12.98
CA PHE A 31 31.23 2.33 13.84
C PHE A 31 31.91 3.31 14.80
N ASP A 32 31.56 3.21 16.08
CA ASP A 32 32.09 4.01 17.18
C ASP A 32 33.18 3.22 17.92
N PHE A 33 34.41 3.71 17.80
CA PHE A 33 35.62 3.16 18.42
C PHE A 33 36.08 3.95 19.65
N SER A 34 35.26 4.87 20.17
CA SER A 34 35.61 5.69 21.34
C SER A 34 35.62 4.89 22.65
N LEU A 35 34.99 3.71 22.67
CA LEU A 35 34.92 2.83 23.83
C LEU A 35 36.24 2.05 24.00
N ILE A 36 36.72 1.96 25.24
CA ILE A 36 38.05 1.42 25.56
C ILE A 36 38.09 -0.11 25.40
N THR A 37 37.06 -0.81 25.87
CA THR A 37 37.01 -2.28 25.91
C THR A 37 35.97 -2.88 24.99
N ALA A 38 35.24 -2.03 24.27
CA ALA A 38 34.15 -2.42 23.38
C ALA A 38 34.22 -1.58 22.10
N PHE A 39 33.50 -2.00 21.07
CA PHE A 39 33.17 -1.14 19.94
C PHE A 39 31.66 -1.13 19.82
N ARG A 40 31.10 0.01 19.43
CA ARG A 40 29.66 0.16 19.23
C ARG A 40 29.40 0.28 17.74
N VAL A 41 28.42 -0.47 17.26
CA VAL A 41 27.90 -0.34 15.90
C VAL A 41 26.48 0.20 16.01
N VAL A 42 26.20 1.30 15.34
CA VAL A 42 24.87 1.89 15.24
C VAL A 42 24.37 1.67 13.83
N GLU A 43 23.30 0.89 13.72
CA GLU A 43 22.57 0.69 12.47
C GLU A 43 21.35 1.60 12.47
N ASN A 44 21.13 2.35 11.39
CA ASN A 44 19.89 3.11 11.28
C ASN A 44 18.75 2.15 10.94
N ARG A 45 17.55 2.50 11.42
CA ARG A 45 16.34 1.80 11.01
C ARG A 45 16.12 1.97 9.51
N SER A 46 15.54 0.95 8.90
CA SER A 46 15.15 1.03 7.50
C SER A 46 14.16 2.15 7.26
N LYS A 47 14.40 2.92 6.20
CA LYS A 47 13.40 3.81 5.63
C LYS A 47 12.37 3.08 4.77
N LYS A 48 12.55 1.76 4.56
CA LYS A 48 11.61 0.94 3.81
C LYS A 48 10.55 0.39 4.76
N TYR A 49 9.30 0.73 4.48
CA TYR A 49 8.14 0.38 5.30
C TYR A 49 7.53 -0.99 4.97
N PHE A 50 8.14 -1.72 4.02
CA PHE A 50 7.70 -3.03 3.59
C PHE A 50 8.86 -3.86 3.03
N VAL A 51 8.70 -5.19 3.05
CA VAL A 51 9.57 -6.13 2.32
C VAL A 51 8.83 -6.60 1.09
N GLU A 52 9.52 -6.62 -0.05
CA GLU A 52 9.00 -7.20 -1.29
C GLU A 52 9.86 -8.39 -1.68
N ALA A 53 9.20 -9.50 -1.99
CA ALA A 53 9.82 -10.67 -2.60
C ALA A 53 9.09 -10.97 -3.92
N THR A 54 9.86 -11.21 -4.98
CA THR A 54 9.33 -11.54 -6.30
C THR A 54 9.76 -12.93 -6.73
N ASN A 55 8.87 -13.64 -7.41
CA ASN A 55 9.13 -14.97 -7.94
C ASN A 55 8.60 -15.06 -9.38
N PRO A 56 9.38 -15.56 -10.35
CA PRO A 56 8.88 -15.87 -11.68
C PRO A 56 7.57 -16.66 -11.64
N ASN A 57 6.64 -16.30 -12.53
CA ASN A 57 5.29 -16.82 -12.46
C ASN A 57 4.76 -17.36 -13.80
N LYS A 58 3.96 -18.42 -13.72
CA LYS A 58 3.04 -18.83 -14.78
C LYS A 58 1.63 -18.43 -14.33
N VAL A 59 1.19 -17.28 -14.80
CA VAL A 59 -0.02 -16.58 -14.34
C VAL A 59 -1.27 -17.43 -14.61
N LEU A 60 -2.03 -17.73 -13.55
CA LEU A 60 -3.36 -18.37 -13.65
C LEU A 60 -4.50 -17.35 -13.56
N PHE A 61 -4.29 -16.29 -12.78
CA PHE A 61 -5.17 -15.13 -12.67
C PHE A 61 -4.31 -13.89 -12.43
N ARG A 62 -4.84 -12.70 -12.68
CA ARG A 62 -4.17 -11.44 -12.32
C ARG A 62 -4.90 -10.77 -11.17
N GLY A 63 -4.17 -10.31 -10.16
CA GLY A 63 -4.71 -9.53 -9.04
C GLY A 63 -4.30 -10.03 -7.66
N LEU A 64 -4.96 -9.47 -6.64
CA LEU A 64 -4.70 -9.79 -5.24
C LEU A 64 -5.25 -11.19 -4.90
N LEU A 65 -4.40 -12.02 -4.30
CA LEU A 65 -4.76 -13.35 -3.82
C LEU A 65 -5.44 -13.23 -2.44
N SER A 66 -6.68 -13.70 -2.37
CA SER A 66 -7.41 -13.80 -1.10
C SER A 66 -6.89 -14.98 -0.28
N VAL A 67 -6.39 -14.72 0.93
CA VAL A 67 -5.87 -15.77 1.83
C VAL A 67 -6.96 -16.77 2.25
N ASP A 68 -8.21 -16.34 2.32
CA ASP A 68 -9.33 -17.17 2.77
C ASP A 68 -9.87 -18.07 1.66
N ASN A 69 -9.87 -17.57 0.42
CA ASN A 69 -10.56 -18.22 -0.70
C ASN A 69 -9.63 -18.71 -1.83
N PHE A 70 -8.31 -18.71 -1.64
CA PHE A 70 -7.41 -19.20 -2.68
C PHE A 70 -7.31 -20.73 -2.72
N ASN A 71 -7.22 -21.26 -3.94
CA ASN A 71 -6.92 -22.65 -4.18
C ASN A 71 -5.40 -22.80 -4.46
N PRO A 72 -4.61 -23.42 -3.57
CA PRO A 72 -3.18 -23.51 -3.77
C PRO A 72 -2.84 -24.45 -4.93
N TYR A 73 -2.08 -23.95 -5.91
CA TYR A 73 -1.65 -24.74 -7.07
C TYR A 73 -0.13 -24.82 -7.20
N ALA A 74 0.38 -26.03 -7.44
CA ALA A 74 1.82 -26.25 -7.60
C ALA A 74 2.23 -25.91 -9.04
N LYS A 75 2.97 -24.81 -9.22
CA LYS A 75 3.50 -24.41 -10.54
C LYS A 75 4.35 -25.53 -11.19
N ASN A 76 5.13 -26.25 -10.37
CA ASN A 76 5.85 -27.45 -10.79
C ASN A 76 5.60 -28.58 -9.76
N PRO A 77 4.65 -29.49 -10.03
CA PRO A 77 4.30 -30.57 -9.11
C PRO A 77 5.46 -31.52 -8.79
N ASN A 78 6.35 -31.78 -9.75
CA ASN A 78 7.48 -32.68 -9.57
C ASN A 78 8.50 -32.11 -8.58
N ILE A 79 8.86 -30.83 -8.73
CA ILE A 79 9.77 -30.14 -7.81
C ILE A 79 9.15 -30.05 -6.41
N ARG A 80 7.86 -29.71 -6.32
CA ARG A 80 7.15 -29.69 -5.03
C ARG A 80 7.22 -31.05 -4.36
N LYS A 81 6.90 -32.12 -5.09
CA LYS A 81 6.91 -33.49 -4.55
C LYS A 81 8.30 -33.82 -4.03
N PHE A 82 9.34 -33.59 -4.82
CA PHE A 82 10.73 -33.80 -4.42
C PHE A 82 11.05 -33.15 -3.06
N PHE A 83 10.75 -31.86 -2.87
CA PHE A 83 11.01 -31.18 -1.59
C PHE A 83 10.14 -31.64 -0.43
N SER A 84 8.90 -32.06 -0.71
CA SER A 84 7.97 -32.58 0.31
C SER A 84 8.45 -33.94 0.85
N GLU A 85 9.02 -34.80 0.00
CA GLU A 85 9.59 -36.09 0.42
C GLU A 85 10.75 -35.90 1.43
N PHE A 86 11.53 -34.82 1.28
CA PHE A 86 12.59 -34.47 2.24
C PHE A 86 12.10 -33.72 3.48
N SER A 87 10.79 -33.46 3.60
CA SER A 87 10.22 -32.62 4.68
C SER A 87 10.87 -31.24 4.78
N TRP A 88 11.38 -30.69 3.67
CA TRP A 88 11.98 -29.34 3.64
C TRP A 88 10.94 -28.24 3.48
N VAL A 89 9.73 -28.60 3.01
CA VAL A 89 8.66 -27.64 2.73
C VAL A 89 7.34 -28.22 3.23
N ASP A 90 6.55 -27.36 3.85
CA ASP A 90 5.21 -27.67 4.34
C ASP A 90 4.19 -27.87 3.20
N GLU A 91 2.94 -28.15 3.57
CA GLU A 91 1.82 -28.26 2.63
C GLU A 91 1.70 -27.03 1.72
N ILE A 92 1.18 -27.22 0.51
CA ILE A 92 1.03 -26.13 -0.42
C ILE A 92 0.05 -25.06 0.09
N GLY A 93 0.43 -23.80 -0.07
CA GLY A 93 -0.35 -22.66 0.44
C GLY A 93 -0.17 -22.41 1.94
N SER A 94 0.49 -23.29 2.69
CA SER A 94 0.82 -23.06 4.10
C SER A 94 1.62 -21.76 4.30
N GLY A 95 2.55 -21.45 3.40
CA GLY A 95 3.34 -20.22 3.46
C GLY A 95 2.49 -18.95 3.46
N VAL A 96 1.50 -18.86 2.55
CA VAL A 96 0.56 -17.73 2.48
C VAL A 96 -0.24 -17.61 3.79
N ARG A 97 -0.76 -18.73 4.29
CA ARG A 97 -1.55 -18.77 5.53
C ARG A 97 -0.72 -18.42 6.77
N ASN A 98 0.50 -18.95 6.85
CA ASN A 98 1.42 -18.72 7.96
C ASN A 98 1.88 -17.27 8.00
N VAL A 99 2.27 -16.70 6.86
CA VAL A 99 2.63 -15.28 6.78
C VAL A 99 1.45 -14.42 7.23
N ASN A 100 0.23 -14.67 6.74
CA ASN A 100 -0.96 -13.92 7.16
C ASN A 100 -1.23 -14.05 8.66
N LYS A 101 -1.13 -15.27 9.22
CA LYS A 101 -1.34 -15.53 10.64
C LYS A 101 -0.33 -14.81 11.53
N TYR A 102 0.96 -14.97 11.24
CA TYR A 102 2.03 -14.50 12.11
C TYR A 102 2.38 -13.02 11.90
N LEU A 103 2.05 -12.42 10.76
CA LEU A 103 2.35 -11.00 10.51
C LEU A 103 1.75 -10.10 11.59
N SER A 104 0.52 -10.38 12.02
CA SER A 104 -0.18 -9.61 13.06
C SER A 104 0.58 -9.52 14.40
N ILE A 105 1.46 -10.48 14.69
CA ILE A 105 2.29 -10.51 15.90
C ILE A 105 3.41 -9.47 15.80
N TYR A 106 3.97 -9.27 14.61
CA TYR A 106 5.08 -8.35 14.37
C TYR A 106 4.59 -6.94 14.03
N THR A 107 3.55 -6.85 13.21
CA THR A 107 2.99 -5.59 12.72
C THR A 107 1.46 -5.61 12.85
N PRO A 108 0.91 -5.14 13.99
CA PRO A 108 -0.54 -5.12 14.22
C PRO A 108 -1.29 -4.34 13.14
N ASN A 109 -2.53 -4.75 12.85
CA ASN A 109 -3.42 -4.10 11.87
C ASN A 109 -2.85 -4.04 10.44
N THR A 110 -2.08 -5.05 10.04
CA THR A 110 -1.59 -5.16 8.67
C THR A 110 -1.86 -6.53 8.10
N LYS A 111 -1.94 -6.59 6.77
CA LYS A 111 -2.12 -7.82 6.02
C LYS A 111 -1.04 -7.91 4.95
N PRO A 112 -0.49 -9.12 4.71
CA PRO A 112 0.42 -9.31 3.58
C PRO A 112 -0.37 -9.18 2.27
N LEU A 113 0.27 -8.65 1.24
CA LEU A 113 -0.30 -8.61 -0.11
C LEU A 113 0.41 -9.66 -0.97
N PHE A 114 -0.37 -10.55 -1.55
CA PHE A 114 0.10 -11.55 -2.50
C PHE A 114 -0.53 -11.22 -3.85
N ILE A 115 0.28 -10.76 -4.80
CA ILE A 115 -0.21 -10.30 -6.10
C ILE A 115 0.24 -11.31 -7.14
N GLU A 116 -0.74 -11.94 -7.76
CA GLU A 116 -0.54 -12.80 -8.91
C GLU A 116 -0.48 -11.91 -10.15
N ASP A 117 0.69 -11.84 -10.77
CA ASP A 117 0.93 -11.14 -12.03
C ASP A 117 2.08 -11.84 -12.78
N ASP A 118 2.60 -11.26 -13.87
CA ASP A 118 3.74 -11.84 -14.62
C ASP A 118 4.92 -12.24 -13.71
N LEU A 119 5.12 -11.46 -12.64
CA LEU A 119 5.86 -11.88 -11.46
C LEU A 119 4.90 -12.03 -10.29
N PHE A 120 5.03 -13.12 -9.54
CA PHE A 120 4.32 -13.27 -8.28
C PHE A 120 5.01 -12.38 -7.24
N LYS A 121 4.28 -11.41 -6.70
CA LYS A 121 4.82 -10.48 -5.69
C LYS A 121 4.25 -10.82 -4.33
N THR A 122 5.12 -10.88 -3.34
CA THR A 122 4.76 -10.95 -1.92
C THR A 122 5.25 -9.67 -1.25
N ILE A 123 4.32 -8.90 -0.70
CA ILE A 123 4.60 -7.65 0.00
C ILE A 123 4.22 -7.83 1.46
N ILE A 124 5.19 -7.63 2.35
CA ILE A 124 5.04 -7.74 3.79
C ILE A 124 5.21 -6.35 4.41
N PRO A 125 4.13 -5.72 4.90
CA PRO A 125 4.20 -4.45 5.62
C PRO A 125 4.98 -4.57 6.93
N LEU A 126 5.88 -3.63 7.19
CA LEU A 126 6.66 -3.53 8.43
C LEU A 126 6.12 -2.46 9.39
N VAL A 127 5.22 -1.59 8.92
CA VAL A 127 4.51 -0.58 9.70
C VAL A 127 3.02 -0.68 9.44
N ALA A 128 2.22 -0.14 10.35
CA ALA A 128 0.77 -0.08 10.19
C ALA A 128 0.41 0.55 8.84
N SER A 129 -0.42 -0.14 8.07
CA SER A 129 -0.78 0.21 6.70
C SER A 129 -2.25 0.63 6.62
N VAL A 130 -2.74 1.39 7.59
CA VAL A 130 -4.12 1.89 7.63
C VAL A 130 -4.13 3.41 7.48
N LEU A 131 -5.19 3.95 6.89
CA LEU A 131 -5.30 5.39 6.60
C LEU A 131 -5.13 6.25 7.85
N GLY A 132 -5.76 5.85 8.95
CA GLY A 132 -5.70 6.59 10.20
C GLY A 132 -6.58 7.84 10.18
N LYS A 133 -6.83 8.40 11.37
CA LYS A 133 -7.84 9.43 11.57
C LYS A 133 -7.56 10.71 10.78
N GLU A 134 -6.34 11.22 10.88
CA GLU A 134 -5.96 12.51 10.31
C GLU A 134 -6.04 12.49 8.78
N LYS A 135 -5.43 11.48 8.13
CA LYS A 135 -5.50 11.31 6.67
C LYS A 135 -6.91 11.01 6.19
N ALA A 136 -7.73 10.29 6.96
CA ALA A 136 -9.13 10.05 6.63
C ALA A 136 -9.96 11.35 6.65
N GLU A 137 -9.77 12.19 7.67
CA GLU A 137 -10.43 13.50 7.74
C GLU A 137 -10.04 14.38 6.54
N THR A 138 -8.75 14.40 6.21
CA THR A 138 -8.25 15.09 5.01
C THR A 138 -8.83 14.53 3.72
N LEU A 139 -8.90 13.20 3.56
CA LEU A 139 -9.45 12.57 2.36
C LEU A 139 -10.93 12.93 2.17
N MET A 140 -11.71 12.89 3.24
CA MET A 140 -13.12 13.28 3.21
C MET A 140 -13.29 14.76 2.81
N GLU A 141 -12.44 15.64 3.33
CA GLU A 141 -12.44 17.05 2.93
C GLU A 141 -12.02 17.24 1.46
N LEU A 142 -10.95 16.56 1.04
CA LEU A 142 -10.42 16.58 -0.33
C LEU A 142 -11.48 16.15 -1.35
N VAL A 143 -12.31 15.15 -1.02
CA VAL A 143 -13.38 14.67 -1.91
C VAL A 143 -14.73 15.34 -1.65
N ALA A 144 -14.76 16.41 -0.83
CA ALA A 144 -15.97 17.14 -0.43
C ALA A 144 -17.10 16.23 0.11
N LEU A 145 -16.75 15.19 0.86
CA LEU A 145 -17.68 14.28 1.52
C LEU A 145 -18.04 14.81 2.92
N ASP A 146 -19.33 15.05 3.14
CA ASP A 146 -19.81 15.58 4.42
C ASP A 146 -19.76 14.52 5.53
N ARG A 147 -18.78 14.64 6.42
CA ARG A 147 -18.59 13.73 7.56
C ARG A 147 -19.80 13.69 8.50
N TYR A 148 -20.61 14.73 8.58
CA TYR A 148 -21.74 14.80 9.50
C TYR A 148 -22.95 14.00 9.00
N LYS A 149 -23.00 13.70 7.70
CA LYS A 149 -23.99 12.80 7.11
C LYS A 149 -23.62 11.33 7.27
N LEU A 150 -22.36 11.03 7.59
CA LEU A 150 -21.88 9.66 7.75
C LEU A 150 -22.17 9.15 9.17
N ASN A 151 -22.58 7.88 9.25
CA ASN A 151 -22.68 7.20 10.54
C ASN A 151 -21.26 6.89 11.10
N PRO A 152 -21.12 6.70 12.42
CA PRO A 152 -19.80 6.40 13.03
C PRO A 152 -19.12 5.16 12.44
N GLU A 153 -19.91 4.18 12.00
CA GLU A 153 -19.42 2.97 11.34
C GLU A 153 -18.72 3.29 10.01
N ALA A 154 -19.30 4.14 9.15
CA ALA A 154 -18.68 4.58 7.90
C ALA A 154 -17.37 5.32 8.14
N VAL A 155 -17.37 6.22 9.12
CA VAL A 155 -16.16 6.96 9.46
C VAL A 155 -15.06 5.99 9.90
N ASN A 156 -15.38 5.02 10.75
CA ASN A 156 -14.43 3.99 11.16
C ASN A 156 -13.94 3.13 9.99
N ALA A 157 -14.81 2.81 9.02
CA ALA A 157 -14.42 2.08 7.82
C ALA A 157 -13.43 2.87 6.95
N ILE A 158 -13.62 4.18 6.80
CA ILE A 158 -12.67 5.06 6.09
C ILE A 158 -11.34 5.16 6.85
N VAL A 159 -11.38 5.32 8.17
CA VAL A 159 -10.18 5.36 9.02
C VAL A 159 -9.38 4.06 8.96
N ALA A 160 -10.06 2.92 8.88
CA ALA A 160 -9.47 1.60 8.80
C ALA A 160 -9.13 1.15 7.38
N LEU A 161 -9.23 2.03 6.37
CA LEU A 161 -8.90 1.71 4.99
C LEU A 161 -7.43 1.28 4.88
N ASP A 162 -7.20 0.11 4.29
CA ASP A 162 -5.84 -0.36 4.01
C ASP A 162 -5.17 0.55 2.97
N ILE A 163 -3.98 1.06 3.29
CA ILE A 163 -3.13 1.79 2.35
C ILE A 163 -2.09 0.83 1.77
N ALA A 164 -1.66 1.09 0.52
CA ALA A 164 -0.49 0.44 -0.04
C ALA A 164 0.73 0.61 0.90
N PRO A 165 1.47 -0.47 1.22
CA PRO A 165 2.57 -0.43 2.20
C PRO A 165 3.68 0.57 1.88
N GLU A 166 3.81 0.99 0.62
CA GLU A 166 4.75 2.02 0.17
C GLU A 166 4.50 3.40 0.80
N TYR A 167 3.26 3.72 1.17
CA TYR A 167 2.87 4.99 1.79
C TYR A 167 2.65 4.88 3.31
N GLY A 168 2.94 3.72 3.91
CA GLY A 168 2.62 3.42 5.30
C GLY A 168 3.35 4.28 6.33
N GLY A 169 4.53 4.82 5.99
CA GLY A 169 5.32 5.66 6.89
C GLY A 169 5.51 7.11 6.42
N ASP A 170 4.65 7.58 5.52
CA ASP A 170 4.58 9.00 5.19
C ASP A 170 3.74 9.73 6.24
N ASP A 171 4.42 10.34 7.21
CA ASP A 171 3.78 11.12 8.29
C ASP A 171 3.27 12.49 7.80
N ASN A 172 3.84 13.02 6.71
CA ASN A 172 3.41 14.28 6.12
C ASN A 172 2.21 14.06 5.20
N ILE A 173 1.07 14.65 5.54
CA ILE A 173 -0.20 14.52 4.81
C ILE A 173 -0.10 15.06 3.37
N ASN A 174 0.60 16.18 3.16
CA ASN A 174 0.77 16.71 1.81
C ASN A 174 1.63 15.78 0.96
N ASP A 175 2.72 15.25 1.52
CA ASP A 175 3.57 14.29 0.82
C ASP A 175 2.81 12.98 0.53
N PHE A 176 1.95 12.53 1.45
CA PHE A 176 1.10 11.36 1.28
C PHE A 176 0.13 11.50 0.09
N PHE A 177 -0.56 12.64 -0.02
CA PHE A 177 -1.54 12.85 -1.10
C PHE A 177 -0.93 13.36 -2.41
N PHE A 178 0.21 14.05 -2.40
CA PHE A 178 0.75 14.69 -3.61
C PHE A 178 2.14 14.22 -4.04
N ALA A 179 2.87 13.52 -3.17
CA ALA A 179 4.27 13.10 -3.33
C ALA A 179 5.25 14.28 -3.53
N LYS A 180 6.42 14.20 -2.88
CA LYS A 180 7.39 15.31 -2.83
C LYS A 180 8.07 15.61 -4.17
N GLU A 181 8.17 14.62 -5.05
CA GLU A 181 8.89 14.68 -6.33
C GLU A 181 7.99 14.96 -7.54
N TYR A 182 6.67 14.83 -7.39
CA TYR A 182 5.73 15.01 -8.47
C TYR A 182 5.02 16.36 -8.33
N SER A 183 4.82 17.06 -9.45
CA SER A 183 3.98 18.25 -9.46
C SER A 183 2.57 17.90 -9.01
N LEU A 184 1.90 18.89 -8.44
CA LEU A 184 0.60 18.73 -7.81
C LEU A 184 -0.42 18.13 -8.80
N GLY A 185 -0.94 16.94 -8.47
CA GLY A 185 -1.87 16.17 -9.31
C GLY A 185 -1.24 15.19 -10.29
N TRP A 186 0.06 15.25 -10.58
CA TRP A 186 0.70 14.32 -11.51
C TRP A 186 0.74 12.88 -10.97
N SER A 187 0.96 12.72 -9.67
CA SER A 187 0.87 11.42 -8.98
C SER A 187 -0.51 10.78 -9.17
N TRP A 188 -1.58 11.55 -8.96
CA TRP A 188 -2.96 11.10 -9.22
C TRP A 188 -3.23 10.85 -10.70
N HIS A 189 -2.63 11.64 -11.61
CA HIS A 189 -2.84 11.46 -13.04
C HIS A 189 -2.28 10.12 -13.50
N GLN A 190 -1.02 9.89 -13.14
CA GLN A 190 -0.27 8.69 -13.50
C GLN A 190 -0.92 7.44 -12.91
N LYS A 191 -1.22 7.45 -11.61
CA LYS A 191 -1.92 6.33 -10.95
C LYS A 191 -3.34 6.15 -11.47
N GLY A 192 -4.03 7.23 -11.82
CA GLY A 192 -5.34 7.18 -12.44
C GLY A 192 -5.32 6.55 -13.84
N MET A 193 -4.26 6.77 -14.62
CA MET A 193 -4.08 6.12 -15.93
C MET A 193 -3.82 4.61 -15.82
N GLU A 194 -3.19 4.14 -14.74
CA GLU A 194 -2.99 2.71 -14.48
C GLU A 194 -4.31 1.96 -14.26
N LEU A 195 -5.37 2.67 -13.86
CA LEU A 195 -6.69 2.10 -13.60
C LEU A 195 -7.61 2.25 -14.83
N GLU A 196 -7.34 1.53 -15.91
CA GLU A 196 -8.08 1.66 -17.19
C GLU A 196 -9.61 1.61 -17.07
N ASN A 197 -10.12 0.81 -16.12
CA ASN A 197 -11.55 0.65 -15.85
C ASN A 197 -12.15 1.82 -15.04
N LEU A 198 -11.36 2.39 -14.12
CA LEU A 198 -11.74 3.55 -13.32
C LEU A 198 -11.21 4.80 -14.02
N ARG A 199 -12.04 5.44 -14.84
CA ARG A 199 -11.68 6.68 -15.57
C ARG A 199 -11.48 7.87 -14.62
N ILE A 200 -10.42 7.85 -13.81
CA ILE A 200 -9.99 8.94 -12.94
C ILE A 200 -9.41 10.02 -13.83
N ARG A 201 -10.15 11.12 -13.93
CA ARG A 201 -9.77 12.27 -14.76
C ARG A 201 -9.45 13.45 -13.87
N ILE A 202 -8.28 14.00 -14.12
CA ILE A 202 -7.80 15.23 -13.53
C ILE A 202 -8.28 16.42 -14.36
N ASN A 203 -8.41 17.57 -13.70
CA ASN A 203 -8.78 18.80 -14.37
C ASN A 203 -7.76 19.15 -15.46
N ARG A 204 -8.22 19.46 -16.67
CA ARG A 204 -7.33 19.74 -17.80
C ARG A 204 -6.71 21.13 -17.72
N ASP A 205 -7.31 22.01 -16.92
CA ASP A 205 -6.93 23.40 -16.78
C ASP A 205 -5.96 23.63 -15.59
N LEU A 206 -5.50 22.55 -14.94
CA LEU A 206 -4.45 22.65 -13.93
C LEU A 206 -3.22 23.28 -14.58
N GLN A 207 -2.84 24.46 -14.09
CA GLN A 207 -1.57 25.08 -14.44
C GLN A 207 -0.43 24.10 -14.11
N ASP A 208 0.69 24.19 -14.83
CA ASP A 208 1.90 23.45 -14.47
C ASP A 208 2.36 23.91 -13.07
N ASN A 209 1.98 23.15 -12.04
CA ASN A 209 2.32 23.35 -10.63
C ASN A 209 1.57 24.51 -9.89
N PRO A 210 0.26 24.38 -9.60
CA PRO A 210 -0.46 25.37 -8.79
C PRO A 210 0.10 25.42 -7.37
N SER A 211 0.31 26.62 -6.84
CA SER A 211 0.60 26.80 -5.40
C SER A 211 -0.71 26.77 -4.63
N PHE A 212 -0.90 25.74 -3.80
CA PHE A 212 -2.01 25.63 -2.86
C PHE A 212 -1.66 26.12 -1.45
N GLU A 213 -0.68 27.03 -1.35
CA GLU A 213 -0.33 27.65 -0.08
C GLU A 213 -1.53 28.45 0.44
N GLY A 214 -2.00 28.10 1.64
CA GLY A 214 -3.18 28.70 2.27
C GLY A 214 -4.54 28.15 1.83
N TRP A 215 -4.60 27.19 0.89
CA TRP A 215 -5.86 26.58 0.46
C TRP A 215 -6.33 25.48 1.42
N SER A 216 -7.64 25.40 1.62
CA SER A 216 -8.29 24.26 2.28
C SER A 216 -8.20 22.99 1.44
N TRP A 217 -8.39 21.82 2.05
CA TRP A 217 -8.34 20.56 1.31
C TRP A 217 -9.51 20.42 0.33
N SER A 218 -10.66 20.99 0.66
CA SER A 218 -11.81 21.03 -0.25
C SER A 218 -11.51 21.83 -1.52
N GLU A 219 -10.82 22.98 -1.40
CA GLU A 219 -10.45 23.80 -2.56
C GLU A 219 -9.44 23.07 -3.45
N LYS A 220 -8.44 22.43 -2.85
CA LYS A 220 -7.47 21.58 -3.57
C LYS A 220 -8.17 20.47 -4.36
N GLY A 221 -9.17 19.83 -3.74
CA GLY A 221 -9.94 18.76 -4.37
C GLY A 221 -10.75 19.20 -5.59
N VAL A 222 -11.42 20.34 -5.49
CA VAL A 222 -12.22 20.91 -6.60
C VAL A 222 -11.33 21.31 -7.78
N GLU A 223 -10.16 21.85 -7.51
CA GLU A 223 -9.20 22.23 -8.55
C GLU A 223 -8.57 21.00 -9.22
N LEU A 224 -8.26 19.97 -8.42
CA LEU A 224 -7.58 18.75 -8.87
C LEU A 224 -8.49 17.84 -9.70
N PHE A 225 -9.68 17.55 -9.18
CA PHE A 225 -10.56 16.52 -9.73
C PHE A 225 -11.75 17.15 -10.45
N ASN A 226 -12.11 16.59 -11.61
CA ASN A 226 -13.38 16.96 -12.20
C ASN A 226 -14.56 16.44 -11.36
N LYS A 227 -15.75 17.02 -11.57
CA LYS A 227 -16.97 16.66 -10.82
C LYS A 227 -17.32 15.17 -10.86
N ARG A 228 -17.02 14.48 -11.97
CA ARG A 228 -17.26 13.04 -12.10
C ARG A 228 -16.34 12.23 -11.18
N THR A 229 -15.04 12.53 -11.19
CA THR A 229 -14.03 11.87 -10.35
C THR A 229 -14.33 12.11 -8.87
N MET A 230 -14.71 13.33 -8.49
CA MET A 230 -15.16 13.65 -7.12
C MET A 230 -16.33 12.78 -6.69
N THR A 231 -17.38 12.69 -7.53
CA THR A 231 -18.56 11.87 -7.26
C THR A 231 -18.19 10.38 -7.14
N LEU A 232 -17.29 9.90 -7.98
CA LEU A 232 -16.82 8.52 -7.94
C LEU A 232 -16.11 8.20 -6.62
N PHE A 233 -15.20 9.07 -6.15
CA PHE A 233 -14.54 8.86 -4.86
C PHE A 233 -15.53 8.87 -3.69
N GLN A 234 -16.49 9.80 -3.68
CA GLN A 234 -17.55 9.83 -2.67
C GLN A 234 -18.33 8.50 -2.63
N ILE A 235 -18.70 7.96 -3.80
CA ILE A 235 -19.39 6.66 -3.90
C ILE A 235 -18.50 5.54 -3.35
N LEU A 236 -17.24 5.47 -3.76
CA LEU A 236 -16.31 4.42 -3.31
C LEU A 236 -16.13 4.44 -1.79
N LEU A 237 -16.00 5.63 -1.17
CA LEU A 237 -15.86 5.78 0.27
C LEU A 237 -17.14 5.42 1.04
N VAL A 238 -18.30 5.82 0.52
CA VAL A 238 -19.59 5.50 1.14
C VAL A 238 -19.91 4.00 1.05
N CYS A 239 -19.48 3.35 -0.04
CA CYS A 239 -19.66 1.93 -0.31
C CYS A 239 -18.64 1.00 0.36
N LEU A 240 -17.74 1.52 1.22
CA LEU A 240 -16.92 0.67 2.09
C LEU A 240 -17.78 -0.19 3.04
N ILE A 241 -19.01 0.26 3.28
CA ILE A 241 -20.05 -0.51 3.95
C ILE A 241 -21.16 -0.77 2.93
N PRO A 242 -21.72 -2.00 2.87
CA PRO A 242 -22.86 -2.29 2.02
C PRO A 242 -24.02 -1.32 2.29
N ARG A 243 -24.52 -0.64 1.25
CA ARG A 243 -25.59 0.35 1.34
C ARG A 243 -26.55 0.22 0.17
N ASN A 244 -27.80 0.67 0.40
CA ASN A 244 -28.77 0.77 -0.67
C ASN A 244 -28.47 1.98 -1.56
N ILE A 245 -28.94 1.92 -2.80
CA ILE A 245 -28.70 2.99 -3.78
C ILE A 245 -29.39 4.30 -3.38
N GLU A 246 -30.52 4.23 -2.70
CA GLU A 246 -31.24 5.39 -2.14
C GLU A 246 -30.38 6.13 -1.12
N ASP A 247 -29.76 5.39 -0.18
CA ASP A 247 -28.90 5.96 0.85
C ASP A 247 -27.66 6.60 0.24
N ILE A 248 -27.04 5.93 -0.75
CA ILE A 248 -25.88 6.47 -1.47
C ILE A 248 -26.26 7.78 -2.15
N GLN A 249 -27.42 7.82 -2.83
CA GLN A 249 -27.91 9.00 -3.53
C GLN A 249 -28.12 10.20 -2.60
N GLU A 250 -28.69 9.97 -1.42
CA GLU A 250 -28.91 11.01 -0.40
C GLU A 250 -27.58 11.55 0.17
N LEU A 251 -26.65 10.65 0.49
CA LEU A 251 -25.35 11.01 1.08
C LEU A 251 -24.51 11.89 0.14
N ILE A 252 -24.46 11.55 -1.15
CA ILE A 252 -23.70 12.30 -2.15
C ILE A 252 -24.49 13.48 -2.76
N GLY A 253 -25.79 13.60 -2.46
CA GLY A 253 -26.66 14.64 -3.02
C GLY A 253 -26.87 14.55 -4.53
N PHE A 254 -27.00 13.34 -5.09
CA PHE A 254 -27.19 13.15 -6.53
C PHE A 254 -28.66 13.13 -6.92
N ASN A 255 -29.05 13.87 -7.96
CA ASN A 255 -30.48 14.10 -8.25
C ASN A 255 -31.20 12.92 -8.92
N SER A 256 -30.48 11.98 -9.55
CA SER A 256 -31.09 10.93 -10.36
C SER A 256 -30.51 9.55 -10.09
N ARG A 257 -31.35 8.67 -9.51
CA ARG A 257 -31.03 7.25 -9.26
C ARG A 257 -30.57 6.50 -10.51
N ASN A 258 -31.30 6.66 -11.62
CA ASN A 258 -30.98 5.95 -12.86
C ASN A 258 -29.63 6.38 -13.43
N LYS A 259 -29.35 7.69 -13.45
CA LYS A 259 -28.06 8.21 -13.88
C LYS A 259 -26.92 7.80 -12.94
N LEU A 260 -27.16 7.76 -11.62
CA LEU A 260 -26.17 7.26 -10.65
C LEU A 260 -25.78 5.83 -11.00
N ARG A 261 -26.79 4.97 -11.22
CA ARG A 261 -26.58 3.58 -11.59
C ARG A 261 -25.85 3.42 -12.91
N GLU A 262 -26.31 4.07 -13.97
CA GLU A 262 -25.75 3.93 -15.32
C GLU A 262 -24.33 4.51 -15.45
N ILE A 263 -24.06 5.66 -14.82
CA ILE A 263 -22.80 6.40 -14.99
C ILE A 263 -21.71 5.88 -14.05
N TYR A 264 -22.08 5.48 -12.83
CA TYR A 264 -21.11 5.18 -11.77
C TYR A 264 -21.15 3.74 -11.29
N LEU A 265 -22.33 3.12 -11.11
CA LEU A 265 -22.39 1.77 -10.51
C LEU A 265 -22.23 0.64 -11.52
N ASN A 266 -22.87 0.72 -12.69
CA ASN A 266 -22.76 -0.32 -13.72
C ASN A 266 -21.34 -0.44 -14.33
N PRO A 267 -20.53 0.63 -14.42
CA PRO A 267 -19.15 0.50 -14.89
C PRO A 267 -18.14 -0.04 -13.85
N LEU A 268 -18.55 -0.14 -12.58
CA LEU A 268 -17.75 -0.71 -11.48
C LEU A 268 -17.97 -2.23 -11.41
#